data_AF-A0A1E1LG52-F1
#
_entry.id   AF-A0A1E1LG52-F1
#
_cell.length_a   1.000
_cell.length_b   1.000
_cell.length_c   1.000
_cell.angle_alpha   90.00
_cell.angle_beta   90.00
_cell.angle_gamma   90.00
#
_symmetry.space_group_name_H-M   'P 1'
#
loop_
_entity.id
_entity.type
_entity.pdbx_description
1 polymer ?
#
loop_
_entity_poly.entity_id
_entity_poly.type
_entity_poly.pdbx_seq_one_letter_code
_entity_poly.pdbx_strand_id
1 'polypeptide(L)'
;MPPGTHARTQGVMKGKLVVGDLPLHLAQSLFSQPAEYPMAMRYSSEPGDPGLDDRIPQPRGLAMKVFNVQGDMFNIGEDYQTQDIEFNSAPAIDLADAKTTKEVFELRTKYGDDKKELYKHLEARNDTDLQKARDQVPKKHLESTRQYP
;
A
#
# COMPACT_ATOMS: atom_id res chain seq x y z
N MET A 1 10.47 -8.13 14.20
CA MET A 1 9.07 -7.67 14.32
C MET A 1 8.36 -8.12 13.05
N PRO A 2 7.16 -8.72 13.10
CA PRO A 2 6.32 -8.79 11.92
C PRO A 2 6.07 -7.37 11.40
N PRO A 3 5.88 -7.17 10.08
CA PRO A 3 5.63 -5.84 9.53
C PRO A 3 4.36 -5.25 10.15
N GLY A 4 4.40 -3.96 10.49
CA GLY A 4 3.28 -3.28 11.17
C GLY A 4 1.98 -3.24 10.34
N THR A 5 2.10 -3.39 9.02
CA THR A 5 1.00 -3.55 8.05
C THR A 5 1.40 -4.56 6.99
N HIS A 6 0.44 -4.97 6.17
CA HIS A 6 0.64 -5.81 5.00
C HIS A 6 1.34 -7.13 5.34
N ALA A 7 1.09 -7.70 6.52
CA ALA A 7 1.75 -8.92 6.98
C ALA A 7 1.31 -10.15 6.16
N ARG A 8 0.08 -10.13 5.63
CA ARG A 8 -0.46 -11.20 4.80
C ARG A 8 -0.15 -10.97 3.33
N THR A 9 0.64 -11.87 2.73
CA THR A 9 0.83 -11.94 1.28
C THR A 9 -0.25 -12.80 0.63
N GLN A 10 -0.93 -12.26 -0.38
CA GLN A 10 -1.90 -12.98 -1.21
C GLN A 10 -1.23 -13.69 -2.40
N GLY A 11 -0.19 -13.08 -2.95
CA GLY A 11 0.54 -13.64 -4.07
C GLY A 11 1.72 -12.77 -4.48
N VAL A 12 2.68 -13.39 -5.16
CA VAL A 12 3.82 -12.71 -5.78
C VAL A 12 3.86 -13.07 -7.26
N MET A 13 3.93 -12.07 -8.11
CA MET A 13 3.99 -12.23 -9.56
C MET A 13 5.31 -11.69 -10.09
N LYS A 14 5.81 -12.30 -11.16
CA LYS A 14 6.89 -11.74 -11.98
C LYS A 14 6.28 -11.27 -13.29
N GLY A 15 6.73 -10.13 -13.78
CA GLY A 15 6.21 -9.55 -15.00
C GLY A 15 7.15 -8.51 -15.57
N LYS A 16 6.59 -7.66 -16.42
CA LYS A 16 7.30 -6.55 -17.02
C LYS A 16 6.44 -5.29 -16.99
N LEU A 17 7.05 -4.15 -16.66
CA LEU A 17 6.44 -2.83 -16.81
C LEU A 17 6.79 -2.30 -18.20
N VAL A 18 5.77 -2.08 -19.02
CA VAL A 18 5.93 -1.50 -20.36
C VAL A 18 5.57 -0.01 -20.29
N VAL A 19 6.56 0.84 -20.51
CA VAL A 19 6.43 2.29 -20.61
C VAL A 19 6.30 2.64 -22.09
N GLY A 20 5.21 3.30 -22.45
CA GLY A 20 4.98 3.79 -23.81
C GLY A 20 5.53 5.20 -24.03
N ASP A 21 5.16 5.80 -25.15
CA ASP A 21 5.38 7.22 -25.39
C ASP A 21 4.35 8.02 -24.57
N LEU A 22 4.83 8.87 -23.67
CA LEU A 22 4.01 9.61 -22.72
C LEU A 22 4.05 11.11 -23.02
N PRO A 23 2.96 11.85 -22.76
CA PRO A 23 2.98 13.31 -22.80
C PRO A 23 4.13 13.88 -21.96
N LEU A 24 4.71 14.99 -22.40
CA LEU A 24 5.90 15.59 -21.76
C LEU A 24 5.77 15.78 -20.24
N HIS A 25 4.57 16.09 -19.75
CA HIS A 25 4.31 16.29 -18.31
C HIS A 25 4.30 14.99 -17.48
N LEU A 26 4.27 13.82 -18.12
CA LEU A 26 4.38 12.49 -17.50
C LEU A 26 5.72 11.81 -17.81
N ALA A 27 6.47 12.32 -18.80
CA ALA A 27 7.72 11.74 -19.28
C ALA A 27 8.91 12.12 -18.37
N GLN A 28 8.97 11.54 -17.17
CA GLN A 28 10.00 11.84 -16.15
C GLN A 28 10.56 10.56 -15.51
N SER A 29 11.84 10.59 -15.10
CA SER A 29 12.52 9.43 -14.49
C SER A 29 12.39 8.16 -15.37
N LEU A 30 12.01 7.02 -14.80
CA LEU A 30 11.79 5.75 -15.53
C LEU A 30 10.69 5.83 -16.60
N PHE A 31 9.88 6.90 -16.59
CA PHE A 31 8.83 7.15 -17.58
C PHE A 31 9.29 8.11 -18.69
N SER A 32 10.55 8.55 -18.67
CA SER A 32 11.07 9.57 -19.60
C SER A 32 11.15 9.13 -21.06
N GLN A 33 11.28 7.83 -21.32
CA GLN A 33 11.38 7.25 -22.65
C GLN A 33 10.64 5.91 -22.69
N PRO A 34 10.13 5.47 -23.85
CA PRO A 34 9.57 4.13 -24.01
C PRO A 34 10.59 3.05 -23.63
N ALA A 35 10.19 2.11 -22.78
CA ALA A 35 11.07 1.08 -22.24
C ALA A 35 10.28 -0.10 -21.67
N GLU A 36 10.96 -1.23 -21.46
CA GLU A 36 10.42 -2.40 -20.79
C GLU A 36 11.33 -2.80 -19.63
N TYR A 37 10.77 -2.84 -18.42
CA TYR A 37 11.51 -3.15 -17.20
C TYR A 37 11.05 -4.48 -16.61
N PRO A 38 11.95 -5.40 -16.22
CA PRO A 38 11.57 -6.53 -15.38
C PRO A 38 10.96 -6.02 -14.08
N MET A 39 9.94 -6.70 -13.57
CA MET A 39 9.32 -6.33 -12.31
C MET A 39 8.83 -7.54 -11.52
N ALA A 40 8.74 -7.36 -10.20
CA ALA A 40 8.03 -8.25 -9.30
C ALA A 40 6.88 -7.49 -8.64
N MET A 41 5.73 -8.14 -8.47
CA MET A 41 4.57 -7.58 -7.78
C MET A 41 4.21 -8.41 -6.58
N ARG A 42 3.74 -7.75 -5.52
CA ARG A 42 3.23 -8.40 -4.32
C ARG A 42 1.84 -7.86 -3.99
N TYR A 43 0.90 -8.79 -3.89
CA TYR A 43 -0.46 -8.56 -3.43
C TYR A 43 -0.55 -8.87 -1.94
N SER A 44 -1.23 -8.03 -1.17
CA SER A 44 -1.30 -8.19 0.29
C SER A 44 -2.58 -7.63 0.91
N SER A 45 -2.90 -8.09 2.12
CA SER A 45 -3.97 -7.54 2.97
C SER A 45 -3.34 -6.57 3.96
N GLU A 46 -3.84 -5.32 4.06
CA GLU A 46 -3.18 -4.24 4.80
C GLU A 46 -3.08 -4.44 6.32
N PRO A 47 -4.08 -5.02 7.03
CA PRO A 47 -3.93 -5.27 8.46
C PRO A 47 -2.66 -6.05 8.81
N GLY A 48 -2.06 -5.70 9.95
CA GLY A 48 -0.83 -6.34 10.45
C GLY A 48 -1.03 -7.76 10.98
N ASP A 49 -2.28 -8.21 11.18
CA ASP A 49 -2.59 -9.58 11.58
C ASP A 49 -2.65 -10.50 10.34
N PRO A 50 -1.70 -11.45 10.18
CA PRO A 50 -1.70 -12.38 9.06
C PRO A 50 -2.79 -13.47 9.14
N GLY A 51 -3.46 -13.61 10.28
CA GLY A 51 -4.57 -14.55 10.51
C GLY A 51 -5.94 -14.01 10.07
N LEU A 52 -6.04 -12.72 9.75
CA LEU A 52 -7.30 -12.09 9.38
C LEU A 52 -7.86 -12.64 8.06
N ASP A 53 -9.15 -12.96 8.03
CA ASP A 53 -9.82 -13.54 6.86
C ASP A 53 -9.89 -12.55 5.68
N ASP A 54 -9.38 -12.96 4.53
CA ASP A 54 -9.36 -12.13 3.31
C ASP A 54 -10.74 -11.79 2.75
N ARG A 55 -11.78 -12.46 3.26
CA ARG A 55 -13.18 -12.23 2.90
C ARG A 55 -13.85 -11.18 3.78
N ILE A 56 -13.18 -10.51 4.71
CA ILE A 56 -13.77 -9.36 5.39
C ILE A 56 -13.36 -8.05 4.70
N PRO A 57 -14.16 -6.97 4.80
CA PRO A 57 -13.75 -5.63 4.35
C PRO A 57 -12.46 -5.18 5.04
N GLN A 58 -11.45 -4.85 4.24
CA GLN A 58 -10.16 -4.33 4.69
C GLN A 58 -9.38 -3.84 3.46
N PRO A 59 -8.48 -2.85 3.62
CA PRO A 59 -7.66 -2.38 2.51
C PRO A 59 -6.73 -3.48 1.99
N ARG A 60 -6.31 -3.30 0.74
CA ARG A 60 -5.44 -4.24 0.03
C ARG A 60 -4.26 -3.47 -0.56
N GLY A 61 -3.07 -4.04 -0.42
CA GLY A 61 -1.84 -3.47 -0.94
C GLY A 61 -1.38 -4.14 -2.22
N LEU A 62 -0.92 -3.33 -3.17
CA LEU A 62 -0.15 -3.77 -4.34
C LEU A 62 1.19 -3.05 -4.31
N ALA A 63 2.26 -3.80 -4.11
CA ALA A 63 3.62 -3.29 -4.24
C ALA A 63 4.24 -3.80 -5.54
N MET A 64 4.93 -2.93 -6.27
CA MET A 64 5.67 -3.23 -7.49
C MET A 64 7.14 -2.87 -7.26
N LYS A 65 8.04 -3.83 -7.46
CA LYS A 65 9.48 -3.58 -7.55
C LYS A 65 9.90 -3.63 -9.01
N VAL A 66 10.34 -2.50 -9.55
CA VAL A 66 10.82 -2.34 -10.93
C VAL A 66 12.34 -2.43 -10.91
N PHE A 67 12.92 -3.27 -11.74
CA PHE A 67 14.37 -3.50 -11.80
C PHE A 67 15.02 -2.77 -12.98
N ASN A 68 16.34 -2.58 -12.89
CA ASN A 68 17.19 -1.93 -13.89
C ASN A 68 16.81 -0.46 -14.16
N VAL A 69 16.24 0.22 -13.16
CA VAL A 69 15.91 1.63 -13.25
C VAL A 69 17.20 2.46 -13.22
N GLN A 70 17.40 3.29 -14.24
CA GLN A 70 18.57 4.14 -14.39
C GLN A 70 18.23 5.58 -13.98
N GLY A 71 19.25 6.35 -13.62
CA GLY A 71 19.13 7.76 -13.26
C GLY A 71 19.64 8.06 -11.85
N ASP A 72 19.38 9.27 -11.39
CA ASP A 72 19.79 9.72 -10.06
C ASP A 72 18.96 9.03 -8.99
N MET A 73 19.64 8.45 -8.00
CA MET A 73 19.04 7.80 -6.84
C MET A 73 19.43 8.53 -5.56
N PHE A 74 18.69 8.30 -4.47
CA PHE A 74 19.15 8.73 -3.15
C PHE A 74 20.41 7.98 -2.76
N ASN A 75 21.35 8.64 -2.07
CA ASN A 75 22.63 8.04 -1.65
C ASN A 75 22.46 6.71 -0.90
N ILE A 76 21.39 6.56 -0.10
CA ILE A 76 21.12 5.33 0.67
C ILE A 76 20.77 4.13 -0.25
N GLY A 77 20.38 4.40 -1.50
CA GLY A 77 19.93 3.42 -2.48
C GLY A 77 20.75 3.40 -3.78
N GLU A 78 21.89 4.09 -3.86
CA GLU A 78 22.62 4.30 -5.11
C GLU A 78 23.10 3.00 -5.79
N ASP A 79 23.42 1.97 -4.99
CA ASP A 79 23.82 0.65 -5.48
C ASP A 79 22.65 -0.21 -5.98
N TYR A 80 21.41 0.24 -5.77
CA TYR A 80 20.20 -0.51 -6.11
C TYR A 80 19.46 0.16 -7.25
N GLN A 81 19.65 -0.36 -8.47
CA GLN A 81 18.94 0.07 -9.66
C GLN A 81 17.48 -0.41 -9.68
N THR A 82 16.70 0.01 -8.67
CA THR A 82 15.29 -0.37 -8.51
C THR A 82 14.43 0.82 -8.12
N GLN A 83 13.19 0.82 -8.57
CA GLN A 83 12.14 1.71 -8.07
C GLN A 83 11.00 0.87 -7.53
N ASP A 84 10.55 1.19 -6.31
CA ASP A 84 9.36 0.62 -5.73
C ASP A 84 8.16 1.56 -5.93
N ILE A 85 7.01 1.00 -6.30
CA ILE A 85 5.74 1.71 -6.44
C ILE A 85 4.71 0.98 -5.59
N GLU A 86 4.12 1.68 -4.63
CA GLU A 86 3.18 1.10 -3.67
C GLU A 86 1.80 1.72 -3.84
N PHE A 87 0.79 0.87 -3.97
CA PHE A 87 -0.61 1.25 -4.11
C PHE A 87 -1.44 0.62 -3.00
N ASN A 88 -2.53 1.31 -2.65
CA ASN A 88 -3.55 0.82 -1.73
C ASN A 88 -4.92 0.87 -2.42
N SER A 89 -5.79 -0.10 -2.13
CA SER A 89 -7.16 -0.12 -2.64
C SER A 89 -8.09 0.86 -1.91
N ALA A 90 -7.66 1.44 -0.79
CA ALA A 90 -8.40 2.48 -0.09
C ALA A 90 -8.26 3.84 -0.82
N PRO A 91 -9.34 4.60 -0.98
CA PRO A 91 -9.31 5.88 -1.70
C PRO A 91 -8.64 7.01 -0.92
N ALA A 92 -8.39 6.83 0.37
CA ALA A 92 -7.76 7.80 1.24
C ALA A 92 -6.79 7.08 2.20
N ILE A 93 -5.69 7.75 2.52
CA ILE A 93 -4.76 7.30 3.55
C ILE A 93 -5.23 7.80 4.91
N ASP A 94 -5.41 6.87 5.84
CA ASP A 94 -5.84 7.13 7.23
C ASP A 94 -4.66 7.47 8.15
N LEU A 95 -3.44 7.20 7.70
CA LEU A 95 -2.18 7.50 8.40
C LEU A 95 -1.57 8.80 7.84
N ALA A 96 -2.24 9.92 8.12
CA ALA A 96 -2.00 11.21 7.44
C ALA A 96 -0.60 11.82 7.66
N ASP A 97 -0.01 11.59 8.84
CA ASP A 97 1.30 12.11 9.23
C ASP A 97 1.98 11.15 10.22
N ALA A 98 3.26 11.37 10.53
CA ALA A 98 4.03 10.49 11.40
C ALA A 98 3.47 10.38 12.84
N LYS A 99 2.89 11.46 13.37
CA LYS A 99 2.30 11.47 14.71
C LYS A 99 1.00 10.67 14.72
N THR A 100 0.09 10.97 13.80
CA THR A 100 -1.16 10.25 13.58
C THR A 100 -0.90 8.76 13.36
N THR A 101 0.10 8.45 12.54
CA THR A 101 0.55 7.09 12.27
C THR A 101 0.90 6.36 13.56
N LYS A 102 1.79 6.94 14.37
CA LYS A 102 2.22 6.33 15.63
C LYS A 102 1.03 6.10 16.58
N GLU A 103 0.21 7.12 16.80
CA GLU A 103 -0.94 7.02 17.72
C GLU A 103 -1.92 5.93 17.28
N VAL A 104 -2.24 5.86 15.98
CA VAL A 104 -3.16 4.86 15.43
C VAL A 104 -2.56 3.46 15.51
N PHE A 105 -1.26 3.28 15.25
CA PHE A 105 -0.59 1.99 15.42
C PHE A 105 -0.57 1.52 16.86
N GLU A 106 -0.35 2.41 17.83
CA GLU A 106 -0.41 2.08 19.26
C GLU A 106 -1.81 1.56 19.63
N LEU A 107 -2.87 2.22 19.15
CA LEU A 107 -4.25 1.77 19.36
C LEU A 107 -4.52 0.41 18.70
N ARG A 108 -4.13 0.23 17.43
CA ARG A 108 -4.34 -1.02 16.69
C ARG A 108 -3.56 -2.18 17.29
N THR A 109 -2.34 -1.93 17.77
CA THR A 109 -1.51 -2.95 18.42
C THR A 109 -2.10 -3.37 19.76
N LYS A 110 -2.65 -2.40 20.52
CA LYS A 110 -3.17 -2.67 21.87
C LYS A 110 -4.59 -3.25 21.86
N TYR A 111 -5.44 -2.85 20.92
CA TYR A 111 -6.87 -3.16 20.92
C TYR A 111 -7.36 -3.83 19.64
N GLY A 112 -6.48 -4.18 18.70
CA GLY A 112 -6.84 -4.75 17.39
C GLY A 112 -7.70 -6.01 17.46
N ASP A 113 -7.48 -6.84 18.49
CA ASP A 113 -8.23 -8.07 18.73
C ASP A 113 -9.62 -7.84 19.36
N ASP A 114 -9.87 -6.65 19.91
CA ASP A 114 -11.17 -6.21 20.42
C ASP A 114 -11.66 -4.99 19.64
N LYS A 115 -12.35 -5.27 18.53
CA LYS A 115 -12.88 -4.22 17.64
C LYS A 115 -13.78 -3.22 18.38
N LYS A 116 -14.53 -3.66 19.39
CA LYS A 116 -15.43 -2.78 20.15
C LYS A 116 -14.62 -1.80 20.99
N GLU A 117 -13.57 -2.28 21.66
CA GLU A 117 -12.68 -1.41 22.44
C GLU A 117 -11.85 -0.49 21.56
N LEU A 118 -11.31 -0.99 20.44
CA LEU A 118 -10.61 -0.17 19.46
C LEU A 118 -11.51 0.98 18.98
N TYR A 119 -12.77 0.71 18.66
CA TYR A 119 -13.71 1.73 18.17
C TYR A 119 -13.99 2.82 19.19
N LYS A 120 -14.08 2.50 20.49
CA LYS A 120 -14.23 3.53 21.54
C LYS A 120 -13.08 4.53 21.50
N HIS A 121 -11.85 4.05 21.30
CA HIS A 121 -10.67 4.91 21.20
C HIS A 121 -10.65 5.71 19.89
N LEU A 122 -11.04 5.10 18.77
CA LEU A 122 -11.10 5.80 17.48
C LEU A 122 -12.20 6.87 17.44
N GLU A 123 -13.32 6.67 18.14
CA GLU A 123 -14.44 7.62 18.25
C GLU A 123 -14.09 8.87 19.08
N ALA A 124 -13.07 8.80 19.93
CA ALA A 124 -12.56 9.97 20.66
C ALA A 124 -11.63 10.85 19.82
N ARG A 125 -11.22 10.41 18.62
CA ARG A 125 -10.34 11.16 17.72
C ARG A 125 -11.12 12.06 16.78
N ASN A 126 -10.52 13.16 16.35
CA ASN A 126 -11.11 14.08 15.37
C ASN A 126 -11.14 13.52 13.94
N ASP A 127 -10.38 12.46 13.65
CA ASP A 127 -10.30 11.77 12.35
C ASP A 127 -11.08 10.45 12.34
N THR A 128 -12.05 10.27 13.26
CA THR A 128 -12.74 8.99 13.48
C THR A 128 -13.33 8.36 12.22
N ASP A 129 -13.97 9.17 11.37
CA ASP A 129 -14.61 8.68 10.15
C ASP A 129 -13.57 8.09 9.19
N LEU A 130 -12.41 8.74 9.06
CA LEU A 130 -11.31 8.26 8.25
C LEU A 130 -10.70 6.96 8.84
N GLN A 131 -10.54 6.89 10.15
CA GLN A 131 -10.00 5.68 10.83
C GLN A 131 -10.94 4.48 10.70
N LYS A 132 -12.27 4.70 10.71
CA LYS A 132 -13.28 3.65 10.57
C LYS A 132 -13.58 3.30 9.11
N ALA A 133 -13.28 4.18 8.15
CA ALA A 133 -13.55 3.97 6.73
C ALA A 133 -12.82 2.74 6.15
N ARG A 134 -11.65 2.39 6.69
CA ARG A 134 -10.89 1.20 6.25
C ARG A 134 -11.66 -0.11 6.42
N ASP A 135 -12.55 -0.18 7.41
CA ASP A 135 -13.40 -1.36 7.67
C ASP A 135 -14.67 -1.38 6.79
N GLN A 136 -14.85 -0.37 5.95
CA GLN A 136 -16.00 -0.19 5.07
C GLN A 136 -15.60 -0.20 3.59
N VAL A 137 -14.31 -0.43 3.28
CA VAL A 137 -13.85 -0.49 1.89
C VAL A 137 -14.55 -1.63 1.15
N PRO A 138 -14.84 -1.47 -0.16
CA PRO A 138 -15.48 -2.51 -0.94
C PRO A 138 -14.72 -3.83 -0.84
N LYS A 139 -15.42 -4.90 -0.46
CA LYS A 139 -14.90 -6.26 -0.45
C LYS A 139 -14.78 -6.75 -1.91
N LYS A 140 -13.68 -6.37 -2.56
CA LYS A 140 -13.34 -6.79 -3.91
C LYS A 140 -12.06 -7.60 -3.88
N HIS A 141 -11.99 -8.59 -4.76
CA HIS A 141 -10.76 -9.31 -5.02
C HIS A 141 -9.74 -8.35 -5.61
N LEU A 142 -8.47 -8.45 -5.20
CA LEU A 142 -7.47 -7.44 -5.52
C LEU A 142 -7.16 -7.39 -7.03
N GLU A 143 -7.21 -8.53 -7.70
CA GLU A 143 -7.12 -8.65 -9.15
C GLU A 143 -8.29 -8.00 -9.89
N SER A 144 -9.43 -7.81 -9.22
CA SER A 144 -10.62 -7.13 -9.76
C SER A 144 -10.70 -5.65 -9.39
N THR A 145 -9.75 -5.14 -8.61
CA THR A 145 -9.71 -3.74 -8.20
C THR A 145 -9.22 -2.88 -9.35
N ARG A 146 -10.14 -2.11 -9.94
CA ARG A 146 -9.81 -1.05 -10.88
C ARG A 146 -9.23 0.14 -10.10
N GLN A 147 -7.99 0.52 -10.38
CA GLN A 147 -7.33 1.67 -9.73
C GLN A 147 -7.54 3.00 -10.47
N TYR A 148 -8.32 2.99 -11.55
CA TYR A 148 -8.69 4.18 -12.32
C TYR A 148 -10.22 4.18 -12.55
N PRO A 149 -10.86 5.36 -12.65
CA PRO A 149 -12.28 5.47 -12.96
C PRO A 149 -12.67 4.77 -14.27
#